data_AF-A0A9E4BLT9-F1
#
_entry.id   AF-A0A9E4BLT9-F1
#
_cell.length_a   1.000
_cell.length_b   1.000
_cell.length_c   1.000
_cell.angle_alpha   90.00
_cell.angle_beta   90.00
_cell.angle_gamma   90.00
#
_symmetry.space_group_name_H-M   'P 1'
#
loop_
_entity.id
_entity.type
_entity.pdbx_description
1 polymer ?
#
loop_
_entity_poly.entity_id
_entity_poly.type
_entity_poly.pdbx_seq_one_letter_code
_entity_poly.pdbx_strand_id
1 'polypeptide(L)'
;EELGQRTLVEIVATHREEIMEKVTERSRETALALGIDILDVRIKRADLPRENKNNVFERMRAERTRQAKEYRAEGEEMSLKIRAETDLEVTRLTSDALQKSQLIRGEGDAEALRIYADAFEQDPRFFQFWRTLEAYEKTLSWRTLEAYEKTLSEGTTIVMPPTSDFFKYLTKKRPR
;
A
#
# COMPACT_ATOMS: atom_id res chain seq x y z
N GLU A 1 -43.33 -28.81 -37.31
CA GLU A 1 -43.54 -28.53 -35.87
C GLU A 1 -42.27 -28.51 -35.00
N GLU A 2 -41.05 -28.76 -35.51
CA GLU A 2 -39.86 -28.82 -34.63
C GLU A 2 -39.33 -27.46 -34.14
N LEU A 3 -39.56 -26.37 -34.89
CA LEU A 3 -39.08 -25.03 -34.51
C LEU A 3 -39.79 -24.46 -33.26
N GLY A 4 -40.91 -25.05 -32.84
CA GLY A 4 -41.69 -24.61 -31.68
C GLY A 4 -41.32 -25.30 -30.35
N GLN A 5 -40.48 -26.34 -30.36
CA GLN A 5 -40.18 -27.15 -29.17
C GLN A 5 -38.90 -26.75 -28.44
N ARG A 6 -38.11 -25.80 -28.97
CA ARG A 6 -36.82 -25.38 -28.39
C ARG A 6 -36.74 -23.88 -28.21
N THR A 7 -35.99 -23.45 -27.21
CA THR A 7 -35.87 -22.01 -26.91
C THR A 7 -35.06 -21.31 -28.00
N LEU A 8 -35.48 -20.10 -28.37
CA LEU A 8 -34.90 -19.33 -29.49
C LEU A 8 -33.40 -19.04 -29.34
N VAL A 9 -32.87 -19.12 -28.11
CA VAL A 9 -31.44 -18.95 -27.79
C VAL A 9 -30.63 -20.17 -28.23
N GLU A 10 -31.15 -21.39 -28.09
CA GLU A 10 -30.46 -22.64 -28.46
C GLU A 10 -30.38 -22.85 -29.98
N ILE A 11 -31.42 -22.39 -30.71
CA ILE A 11 -31.50 -22.46 -32.19
C ILE A 11 -30.44 -21.55 -32.83
N VAL A 12 -30.11 -20.44 -32.18
CA VAL A 12 -29.19 -19.43 -32.72
C VAL A 12 -27.73 -19.68 -32.31
N ALA A 13 -27.47 -20.30 -31.15
CA ALA A 13 -26.12 -20.37 -30.59
C ALA A 13 -25.41 -21.72 -30.71
N THR A 14 -26.10 -22.87 -30.69
CA THR A 14 -25.39 -24.16 -30.45
C THR A 14 -25.83 -25.33 -31.32
N HIS A 15 -27.10 -25.40 -31.78
CA HIS A 15 -27.63 -26.59 -32.47
C HIS A 15 -28.11 -26.31 -33.91
N ARG A 16 -27.57 -25.29 -34.57
CA ARG A 16 -28.09 -24.84 -35.88
C ARG A 16 -27.90 -25.85 -37.00
N GLU A 17 -26.74 -26.51 -37.06
CA GLU A 17 -26.41 -27.46 -38.13
C GLU A 17 -27.29 -28.71 -38.06
N GLU A 18 -27.39 -29.34 -36.89
CA GLU A 18 -28.22 -30.54 -36.66
C GLU A 18 -29.70 -30.32 -36.99
N ILE A 19 -30.22 -29.12 -36.73
CA ILE A 19 -31.62 -28.77 -37.04
C ILE A 19 -31.81 -28.60 -38.55
N MET A 20 -30.88 -27.93 -39.25
CA MET A 20 -30.98 -27.76 -40.71
C MET A 20 -30.88 -29.10 -41.45
N GLU A 21 -30.06 -30.01 -40.97
CA GLU A 21 -29.90 -31.34 -41.55
C GLU A 21 -31.21 -32.15 -41.49
N LYS A 22 -31.83 -32.23 -40.30
CA LYS A 22 -33.12 -32.92 -40.10
C LYS A 22 -34.27 -32.30 -40.88
N VAL A 23 -34.29 -30.97 -41.00
CA VAL A 23 -35.30 -30.25 -41.79
C VAL A 23 -35.12 -30.51 -43.28
N THR A 24 -33.87 -30.58 -43.76
CA THR A 24 -33.55 -30.86 -45.15
C THR A 24 -33.95 -32.28 -45.54
N GLU A 25 -33.68 -33.26 -44.67
CA GLU A 25 -34.03 -34.67 -44.88
C GLU A 25 -35.56 -34.86 -45.00
N ARG A 26 -36.34 -34.36 -44.04
CA ARG A 26 -37.82 -34.45 -44.09
C ARG A 26 -38.43 -33.71 -45.29
N SER A 27 -37.84 -32.57 -45.66
CA SER A 27 -38.31 -31.80 -46.82
C SER A 27 -38.03 -32.54 -48.12
N ARG A 28 -36.88 -33.23 -48.22
CA ARG A 28 -36.51 -34.06 -49.37
C ARG A 28 -37.46 -35.25 -49.54
N GLU A 29 -37.80 -35.96 -48.46
CA GLU A 29 -38.77 -37.06 -48.49
C GLU A 29 -40.13 -36.62 -49.03
N THR A 30 -40.61 -35.46 -48.61
CA THR A 30 -41.90 -34.91 -49.06
C THR A 30 -41.84 -34.43 -50.52
N ALA A 31 -40.72 -33.84 -50.93
CA ALA A 31 -40.53 -33.30 -52.27
C ALA A 31 -40.31 -34.38 -53.34
N LEU A 32 -39.76 -35.53 -52.97
CA LEU A 32 -39.62 -36.70 -53.85
C LEU A 32 -40.98 -37.20 -54.37
N ALA A 33 -42.03 -37.13 -53.55
CA ALA A 33 -43.41 -37.45 -53.96
C ALA A 33 -43.97 -36.49 -55.02
N LEU A 34 -43.37 -35.30 -55.16
CA LEU A 34 -43.71 -34.26 -56.13
C LEU A 34 -42.73 -34.18 -57.30
N GLY A 35 -41.72 -35.07 -57.35
CA GLY A 35 -40.68 -35.10 -58.40
C GLY A 35 -39.62 -33.99 -58.29
N ILE A 36 -39.47 -33.37 -57.11
CA ILE A 36 -38.55 -32.26 -56.86
C ILE A 36 -37.42 -32.74 -55.94
N ASP A 37 -36.16 -32.50 -56.31
CA ASP A 37 -35.00 -32.81 -55.46
C ASP A 37 -34.51 -31.56 -54.70
N ILE A 38 -34.38 -31.69 -53.38
CA ILE A 38 -33.96 -30.62 -52.47
C ILE A 38 -32.53 -30.90 -51.98
N LEU A 39 -31.60 -30.03 -52.38
CA LEU A 39 -30.18 -30.13 -52.05
C LEU A 39 -29.86 -29.58 -50.65
N ASP A 40 -30.34 -28.39 -50.30
CA ASP A 40 -30.03 -27.71 -49.04
C ASP A 40 -31.14 -26.72 -48.63
N VAL A 41 -31.47 -26.66 -47.33
CA VAL A 41 -32.43 -25.71 -46.74
C VAL A 41 -31.71 -24.75 -45.81
N ARG A 42 -31.77 -23.45 -46.10
CA ARG A 42 -31.14 -22.40 -45.29
C ARG A 42 -32.15 -21.39 -44.77
N ILE A 43 -32.04 -21.05 -43.48
CA ILE A 43 -32.75 -19.89 -42.91
C ILE A 43 -32.07 -18.60 -43.41
N LYS A 44 -32.79 -17.83 -44.22
CA LYS A 44 -32.35 -16.52 -44.72
C LYS A 44 -32.39 -15.43 -43.62
N ARG A 45 -33.42 -15.44 -42.77
CA ARG A 45 -33.59 -14.46 -41.67
C ARG A 45 -34.54 -14.99 -40.61
N ALA A 46 -34.05 -15.20 -39.39
CA ALA A 46 -34.88 -15.48 -38.22
C ALA A 46 -35.00 -14.20 -37.40
N ASP A 47 -35.98 -13.36 -37.72
CA ASP A 47 -36.25 -12.18 -36.89
C ASP A 47 -37.14 -12.56 -35.70
N LEU A 48 -36.64 -12.32 -34.50
CA LEU A 48 -37.48 -12.25 -33.31
C LEU A 48 -38.59 -11.19 -33.50
N PRO A 49 -39.85 -11.44 -33.10
CA PRO A 49 -40.89 -10.43 -33.06
C PRO A 49 -40.40 -9.19 -32.30
N ARG A 50 -40.67 -7.99 -32.82
CA ARG A 50 -40.15 -6.72 -32.26
C ARG A 50 -40.45 -6.54 -30.77
N GLU A 51 -41.57 -7.07 -30.30
CA GLU A 51 -42.03 -7.02 -28.90
C GLU A 51 -41.11 -7.79 -27.95
N ASN A 52 -40.55 -8.93 -28.37
CA ASN A 52 -39.67 -9.74 -27.52
C ASN A 52 -38.21 -9.27 -27.53
N LYS A 53 -37.77 -8.58 -28.60
CA LYS A 53 -36.40 -8.06 -28.70
C LYS A 53 -36.08 -7.05 -27.59
N ASN A 54 -37.01 -6.15 -27.28
CA ASN A 54 -36.80 -5.12 -26.26
C ASN A 54 -36.68 -5.70 -24.85
N ASN A 55 -37.56 -6.65 -24.49
CA ASN A 55 -37.55 -7.28 -23.16
C ASN A 55 -36.26 -8.07 -22.89
N VAL A 56 -35.75 -8.78 -23.91
CA VAL A 56 -34.48 -9.52 -23.78
C VAL A 56 -33.30 -8.55 -23.66
N PHE A 57 -33.31 -7.44 -24.39
CA PHE A 57 -32.25 -6.43 -24.32
C PHE A 57 -32.21 -5.71 -22.96
N GLU A 58 -33.38 -5.35 -22.42
CA GLU A 58 -33.48 -4.76 -21.08
C GLU A 58 -33.02 -5.74 -19.99
N ARG A 59 -33.36 -7.03 -20.11
CA ARG A 59 -32.86 -8.07 -19.20
C ARG A 59 -31.34 -8.20 -19.25
N MET A 60 -30.74 -8.22 -20.45
CA MET A 60 -29.29 -8.27 -20.60
C MET A 60 -28.60 -7.03 -20.01
N ARG A 61 -29.20 -5.85 -20.17
CA ARG A 61 -28.68 -4.60 -19.62
C ARG A 61 -28.76 -4.56 -18.09
N ALA A 62 -29.87 -5.01 -17.53
CA ALA A 62 -30.04 -5.18 -16.09
C ALA A 62 -29.00 -6.16 -15.52
N GLU A 63 -28.79 -7.29 -16.19
CA GLU A 63 -27.83 -8.30 -15.74
C GLU A 63 -26.38 -7.80 -15.80
N ARG A 64 -26.00 -7.12 -16.89
CA ARG A 64 -24.67 -6.49 -16.99
C ARG A 64 -24.46 -5.40 -15.96
N THR A 65 -25.48 -4.59 -15.68
CA THR A 65 -25.36 -3.54 -14.66
C THR A 65 -25.29 -4.11 -13.24
N ARG A 66 -26.00 -5.20 -12.96
CA ARG A 66 -25.87 -5.97 -11.72
C ARG A 66 -24.46 -6.51 -11.53
N GLN A 67 -23.95 -7.23 -12.53
CA GLN A 67 -22.60 -7.80 -12.50
C GLN A 67 -21.51 -6.70 -12.38
N ALA A 68 -21.66 -5.58 -13.08
CA ALA A 68 -20.71 -4.47 -12.96
C ALA A 68 -20.77 -3.77 -11.58
N LYS A 69 -21.91 -3.79 -10.90
CA LYS A 69 -22.01 -3.26 -9.52
C LYS A 69 -21.36 -4.22 -8.53
N GLU A 70 -21.59 -5.52 -8.70
CA GLU A 70 -20.99 -6.58 -7.89
C GLU A 70 -19.47 -6.51 -7.94
N TYR A 71 -18.86 -6.48 -9.13
CA TYR A 71 -17.40 -6.35 -9.27
C TYR A 71 -16.83 -5.05 -8.69
N ARG A 72 -17.59 -3.93 -8.75
CA ARG A 72 -17.14 -2.68 -8.12
C ARG A 72 -17.18 -2.78 -6.61
N ALA A 73 -18.24 -3.36 -6.04
CA ALA A 73 -18.38 -3.54 -4.61
C ALA A 73 -17.29 -4.48 -4.06
N GLU A 74 -17.02 -5.59 -4.74
CA GLU A 74 -15.91 -6.50 -4.39
C GLU A 74 -14.55 -5.81 -4.47
N GLY A 75 -14.32 -5.01 -5.52
CA GLY A 75 -13.09 -4.24 -5.67
C GLY A 75 -12.90 -3.19 -4.57
N GLU A 76 -13.98 -2.50 -4.19
CA GLU A 76 -13.97 -1.54 -3.08
C GLU A 76 -13.72 -2.22 -1.74
N GLU A 77 -14.39 -3.34 -1.46
CA GLU A 77 -14.21 -4.13 -0.23
C GLU A 77 -12.76 -4.62 -0.11
N MET A 78 -12.23 -5.22 -1.18
CA MET A 78 -10.85 -5.70 -1.21
C MET A 78 -9.85 -4.55 -1.03
N SER A 79 -10.09 -3.41 -1.67
CA SER A 79 -9.22 -2.24 -1.52
C SER A 79 -9.23 -1.71 -0.08
N LEU A 80 -10.41 -1.62 0.55
CA LEU A 80 -10.54 -1.18 1.94
C LEU A 80 -9.83 -2.14 2.90
N LYS A 81 -10.00 -3.45 2.68
CA LYS A 81 -9.33 -4.48 3.48
C LYS A 81 -7.81 -4.37 3.39
N ILE A 82 -7.26 -4.31 2.18
CA ILE A 82 -5.81 -4.19 1.95
C ILE A 82 -5.27 -2.92 2.61
N ARG A 83 -5.96 -1.79 2.47
CA ARG A 83 -5.53 -0.53 3.12
C ARG A 83 -5.53 -0.64 4.63
N ALA A 84 -6.61 -1.15 5.23
CA ALA A 84 -6.70 -1.30 6.67
C ALA A 84 -5.63 -2.25 7.24
N GLU A 85 -5.36 -3.37 6.56
CA GLU A 85 -4.30 -4.30 6.93
C GLU A 85 -2.91 -3.65 6.80
N THR A 86 -2.67 -2.91 5.72
CA THR A 86 -1.41 -2.18 5.50
C THR A 86 -1.18 -1.12 6.56
N ASP A 87 -2.21 -0.32 6.89
CA ASP A 87 -2.12 0.75 7.89
C ASP A 87 -1.79 0.18 9.29
N LEU A 88 -2.41 -0.96 9.62
CA LEU A 88 -2.12 -1.69 10.86
C LEU A 88 -0.67 -2.18 10.87
N GLU A 89 -0.19 -2.78 9.77
CA GLU A 89 1.17 -3.31 9.66
C GLU A 89 2.22 -2.20 9.74
N VAL A 90 2.02 -1.09 9.04
CA VAL A 90 2.89 0.10 9.09
C VAL A 90 2.97 0.64 10.52
N THR A 91 1.82 0.78 11.19
CA THR A 91 1.77 1.26 12.58
C THR A 91 2.48 0.31 13.53
N ARG A 92 2.30 -1.00 13.37
CA ARG A 92 3.00 -2.00 14.19
C ARG A 92 4.51 -1.95 13.96
N LEU A 93 4.95 -1.93 12.70
CA LEU A 93 6.37 -1.94 12.34
C LEU A 93 7.08 -0.69 12.85
N THR A 94 6.46 0.48 12.67
CA THR A 94 7.01 1.76 13.18
C THR A 94 7.07 1.77 14.70
N SER A 95 6.04 1.27 15.38
CA SER A 95 6.02 1.16 16.84
C SER A 95 7.10 0.19 17.37
N ASP A 96 7.24 -0.98 16.76
CA ASP A 96 8.26 -1.98 17.09
C ASP A 96 9.67 -1.43 16.86
N ALA A 97 9.88 -0.71 15.75
CA ALA A 97 11.15 -0.06 15.42
C ALA A 97 11.50 1.05 16.43
N LEU A 98 10.52 1.89 16.80
CA LEU A 98 10.70 2.93 17.81
C LEU A 98 11.00 2.33 19.18
N GLN A 99 10.27 1.30 19.60
CA GLN A 99 10.50 0.60 20.85
C GLN A 99 11.92 0.03 20.91
N LYS A 100 12.35 -0.68 19.86
CA LYS A 100 13.72 -1.22 19.77
C LYS A 100 14.77 -0.11 19.79
N SER A 101 14.55 0.98 19.08
CA SER A 101 15.48 2.12 19.08
C SER A 101 15.62 2.73 20.45
N GLN A 102 14.51 2.93 21.17
CA GLN A 102 14.53 3.48 22.53
C GLN A 102 15.20 2.52 23.52
N LEU A 103 14.97 1.22 23.38
CA LEU A 103 15.61 0.21 24.21
C LEU A 103 17.13 0.21 24.01
N ILE A 104 17.60 0.17 22.77
CA ILE A 104 19.04 0.21 22.45
C ILE A 104 19.68 1.51 22.94
N ARG A 105 19.01 2.66 22.77
CA ARG A 105 19.50 3.94 23.31
C ARG A 105 19.56 3.92 24.83
N GLY A 106 18.52 3.43 25.50
CA GLY A 106 18.49 3.31 26.95
C GLY A 106 19.59 2.40 27.50
N GLU A 107 19.84 1.27 26.84
CA GLU A 107 20.96 0.37 27.18
C GLU A 107 22.32 1.05 26.98
N GLY A 108 22.50 1.76 25.87
CA GLY A 108 23.72 2.52 25.59
C GLY A 108 23.96 3.65 26.60
N ASP A 109 22.92 4.41 26.94
CA ASP A 109 22.99 5.49 27.93
C ASP A 109 23.27 4.95 29.33
N ALA A 110 22.64 3.82 29.71
CA ALA A 110 22.88 3.17 30.99
C ALA A 110 24.33 2.66 31.10
N GLU A 111 24.85 2.02 30.05
CA GLU A 111 26.22 1.53 30.03
C GLU A 111 27.24 2.69 30.02
N ALA A 112 26.97 3.76 29.27
CA ALA A 112 27.81 4.95 29.30
C ALA A 112 27.84 5.58 30.69
N LEU A 113 26.68 5.74 31.35
CA LEU A 113 26.60 6.25 32.72
C LEU A 113 27.33 5.34 33.72
N ARG A 114 27.25 4.02 33.55
CA ARG A 114 27.99 3.06 34.37
C ARG A 114 29.50 3.26 34.23
N ILE A 115 30.01 3.35 33.00
CA ILE A 115 31.43 3.61 32.74
C ILE A 115 31.86 4.98 33.31
N TYR A 116 31.02 6.01 33.17
CA TYR A 116 31.31 7.32 33.74
C TYR A 116 31.33 7.30 35.28
N ALA A 117 30.42 6.56 35.91
CA ALA A 117 30.40 6.39 37.36
C ALA A 117 31.64 5.63 37.85
N ASP A 118 31.98 4.52 37.21
CA ASP A 118 33.19 3.73 37.50
C ASP A 118 34.45 4.60 37.36
N ALA A 119 34.54 5.42 36.31
CA ALA A 119 35.65 6.35 36.11
C ALA A 119 35.67 7.49 37.15
N PHE A 120 34.51 7.96 37.59
CA PHE A 120 34.40 8.98 38.64
C PHE A 120 34.91 8.45 40.00
N GLU A 121 34.62 7.19 40.32
CA GLU A 121 35.08 6.55 41.56
C GLU A 121 36.61 6.43 41.63
N GLN A 122 37.29 6.32 40.49
CA GLN A 122 38.75 6.17 40.45
C GLN A 122 39.51 7.45 40.83
N ASP A 123 39.12 8.62 40.30
CA ASP A 123 39.66 9.92 40.73
C ASP A 123 38.67 11.07 40.44
N PRO A 124 37.91 11.52 41.45
CA PRO A 124 36.96 12.62 41.31
C PRO A 124 37.59 13.96 40.89
N ARG A 125 38.87 14.21 41.22
CA ARG A 125 39.56 15.47 40.91
C ARG A 125 40.00 15.50 39.45
N PHE A 126 40.54 14.40 38.94
CA PHE A 126 40.94 14.29 37.54
C PHE A 126 39.74 14.38 36.59
N PHE A 127 38.63 13.72 36.94
CA PHE A 127 37.40 13.79 36.14
C PHE A 127 36.83 15.21 36.05
N GLN A 128 36.73 15.93 37.19
CA GLN A 128 36.28 17.33 37.19
C GLN A 128 37.15 18.20 36.28
N PHE A 129 38.47 17.99 36.31
CA PHE A 129 39.40 18.69 35.42
C PHE A 129 39.15 18.36 33.95
N TRP A 130 39.09 17.07 33.58
CA TRP A 130 38.87 16.63 32.20
C TRP A 130 37.51 17.08 31.64
N ARG A 131 36.43 16.99 32.43
CA ARG A 131 35.09 17.46 32.03
C ARG A 131 35.05 18.98 31.84
N THR A 132 35.82 19.73 32.62
CA THR A 132 35.96 21.18 32.43
C THR A 132 36.70 21.49 31.12
N LEU A 133 37.72 20.71 30.76
CA LEU A 133 38.41 20.82 29.48
C LEU A 133 37.52 20.46 28.28
N GLU A 134 36.73 19.39 28.38
CA GLU A 134 35.77 19.01 27.33
C GLU A 134 34.68 20.07 27.17
N ALA A 135 34.21 20.65 28.27
CA ALA A 135 33.28 21.78 28.23
C ALA A 135 33.91 23.02 27.59
N TYR A 136 35.19 23.30 27.85
CA TYR A 136 35.93 24.35 27.13
C TYR A 136 36.00 24.06 25.65
N GLU A 137 36.32 22.82 25.26
CA GLU A 137 36.37 22.43 23.86
C GLU A 137 35.00 22.60 23.20
N LYS A 138 33.91 22.06 23.76
CA LYS A 138 32.56 22.20 23.20
C LYS A 138 32.06 23.64 23.13
N THR A 139 32.39 24.48 24.12
CA THR A 139 31.94 25.89 24.16
C THR A 139 32.81 26.83 23.33
N LEU A 140 34.10 26.53 23.15
CA LEU A 140 35.05 27.35 22.36
C LEU A 140 35.22 26.83 20.92
N SER A 141 34.82 25.58 20.62
CA SER A 141 34.81 24.95 19.29
C SER A 141 33.62 25.39 18.42
N TRP A 142 32.92 26.47 18.77
CA TRP A 142 31.98 27.14 17.85
C TRP A 142 32.64 27.60 16.54
N ARG A 143 33.98 27.62 16.48
CA ARG A 143 34.76 28.07 15.33
C ARG A 143 35.27 26.94 14.41
N THR A 144 35.01 25.67 14.72
CA THR A 144 35.43 24.55 13.87
C THR A 144 34.23 23.69 13.48
N LEU A 145 33.58 24.17 12.41
CA LEU A 145 32.87 23.45 11.34
C LEU A 145 32.04 22.20 11.71
N GLU A 146 30.75 22.28 11.38
CA GLU A 146 29.77 21.17 11.26
C GLU A 146 28.98 20.74 12.52
N ALA A 147 28.40 21.69 13.26
CA ALA A 147 27.26 21.40 14.14
C ALA A 147 25.99 22.13 13.68
N TYR A 148 25.19 21.36 12.97
CA TYR A 148 23.90 21.63 12.34
C TYR A 148 22.88 22.30 13.28
N GLU A 149 22.47 23.52 12.93
CA GLU A 149 21.09 24.04 12.96
C GLU A 149 20.19 23.62 14.14
N LYS A 150 20.47 24.04 15.39
CA LYS A 150 19.38 24.37 16.36
C LYS A 150 19.73 24.97 17.70
N THR A 151 21.00 25.15 18.06
CA THR A 151 21.31 25.60 19.43
C THR A 151 22.29 26.76 19.38
N LEU A 152 21.76 27.95 19.72
CA LEU A 152 22.43 29.23 19.89
C LEU A 152 22.80 29.97 18.59
N SER A 153 22.03 31.02 18.31
CA SER A 153 22.27 32.01 17.29
C SER A 153 23.66 32.65 17.42
N GLU A 154 24.27 32.91 16.27
CA GLU A 154 25.56 33.57 16.08
C GLU A 154 25.71 34.80 16.99
N GLY A 155 26.70 34.78 17.90
CA GLY A 155 27.04 35.93 18.76
C GLY A 155 26.61 35.85 20.23
N THR A 156 26.46 34.65 20.82
CA THR A 156 26.19 34.54 22.26
C THR A 156 27.41 34.98 23.08
N THR A 157 27.39 36.23 23.55
CA THR A 157 28.39 36.78 24.47
C THR A 157 28.11 36.27 25.88
N ILE A 158 28.85 35.24 26.31
CA ILE A 158 28.74 34.71 27.68
C ILE A 158 29.58 35.61 28.60
N VAL A 159 28.92 36.49 29.35
CA VAL A 159 29.57 37.28 30.41
C VAL A 159 29.46 36.49 31.71
N MET A 160 30.60 36.01 32.21
CA MET A 160 30.67 35.26 33.45
C MET A 160 31.79 35.84 34.34
N PRO A 161 31.58 35.97 35.65
CA PRO A 161 32.62 36.46 36.54
C PRO A 161 33.83 35.51 36.54
N PRO A 162 35.07 36.03 36.64
CA PRO A 162 36.31 35.24 36.62
C PRO A 162 36.47 34.31 37.85
N THR A 163 35.58 34.42 38.83
CA THR A 163 35.47 33.55 40.01
C THR A 163 34.55 32.34 39.78
N SER A 164 33.91 32.22 38.61
CA SER A 164 33.07 31.07 38.29
C SER A 164 33.85 29.76 38.30
N ASP A 165 33.21 28.66 38.69
CA ASP A 165 33.76 27.31 38.61
C ASP A 165 34.23 26.96 37.19
N PHE A 166 33.62 27.60 36.19
CA PHE A 166 34.05 27.52 34.81
C PHE A 166 35.49 27.98 34.60
N PHE A 167 36.05 28.96 35.32
CA PHE A 167 37.44 29.44 35.11
C PHE A 167 38.44 28.92 36.14
N LYS A 168 38.01 28.03 37.05
CA LYS A 168 38.78 27.55 38.21
C LYS A 168 40.17 27.02 37.87
N TYR A 169 40.33 26.39 36.71
CA TYR A 169 41.61 25.82 36.25
C TYR A 169 42.45 26.77 35.38
N LEU A 170 41.86 27.88 34.89
CA LEU A 170 42.54 28.88 34.06
C LEU A 170 43.10 30.06 34.89
N THR A 171 42.47 30.40 36.01
CA THR A 171 42.82 31.57 36.84
C THR A 171 43.78 31.25 38.00
N LYS A 172 44.41 30.07 38.03
CA LYS A 172 45.32 29.69 39.11
C LYS A 172 46.51 30.66 39.17
N LYS A 173 46.40 31.63 40.09
CA LYS A 173 47.36 32.70 40.37
C LYS A 173 48.74 32.08 40.60
N ARG A 174 49.72 32.43 39.76
CA ARG A 174 51.12 32.05 39.97
C ARG A 174 51.54 32.54 41.37
N PRO A 175 52.08 31.68 42.24
CA PRO A 175 52.69 32.15 43.47
C PRO A 175 53.85 33.08 43.08
N ARG A 176 53.87 34.27 43.69
CA ARG A 176 55.02 35.17 43.64
C ARG A 176 56.18 34.58 44.44
#